data_AF-A0A535G5I2-F1
#
_entry.id   AF-A0A535G5I2-F1
#
_cell.length_a   1.000
_cell.length_b   1.000
_cell.length_c   1.000
_cell.angle_alpha   90.00
_cell.angle_beta   90.00
_cell.angle_gamma   90.00
#
_symmetry.space_group_name_H-M   'P 1'
#
loop_
_entity.id
_entity.type
_entity.pdbx_description
1 polymer ?
#
loop_
_entity_poly.entity_id
_entity_poly.type
_entity_poly.pdbx_seq_one_letter_code
_entity_poly.pdbx_strand_id
1 'polypeptide(L)'
;MSQAAAEAELTHAPVRLAYWRMAALDALLARFEELRLAGERVVPEDIRELVVGYAQRHDAVLSERIEVAVGDDLNAVHDAVFEAQGRVMLELAELRRVPNWQDLDLTLEPGDDEAA
;
A
#
# COMPACT_ATOMS: atom_id res chain seq x y z
N MET A 1 25.34 -13.64 -18.52
CA MET A 1 25.04 -12.27 -18.06
C MET A 1 26.32 -11.65 -17.52
N SER A 2 26.58 -10.36 -17.78
CA SER A 2 27.78 -9.68 -17.25
C SER A 2 27.56 -9.26 -15.80
N GLN A 3 28.65 -9.12 -15.04
CA GLN A 3 28.62 -8.65 -13.66
C GLN A 3 27.94 -7.28 -13.52
N ALA A 4 28.23 -6.35 -14.43
CA ALA A 4 27.61 -5.03 -14.46
C ALA A 4 26.07 -5.07 -14.65
N ALA A 5 25.56 -6.03 -15.42
CA ALA A 5 24.11 -6.21 -15.59
C ALA A 5 23.45 -6.76 -14.31
N ALA A 6 24.14 -7.64 -13.57
CA ALA A 6 23.65 -8.15 -12.29
C ALA A 6 23.64 -7.08 -11.19
N GLU A 7 24.67 -6.23 -11.13
CA GLU A 7 24.76 -5.11 -10.18
C GLU A 7 23.70 -4.03 -10.46
N ALA A 8 23.48 -3.71 -11.74
CA ALA A 8 22.39 -2.82 -12.14
C ALA A 8 21.02 -3.40 -11.74
N GLU A 9 20.80 -4.70 -11.97
CA GLU A 9 19.54 -5.36 -11.66
C GLU A 9 19.25 -5.38 -10.15
N LEU A 10 20.26 -5.66 -9.32
CA LEU A 10 20.16 -5.61 -7.85
C LEU A 10 19.77 -4.22 -7.35
N THR A 11 20.24 -3.17 -8.03
CA THR A 11 19.92 -1.78 -7.67
C THR A 11 18.46 -1.42 -8.00
N HIS A 12 17.89 -1.99 -9.07
CA HIS A 12 16.54 -1.62 -9.54
C HIS A 12 15.44 -2.57 -9.04
N ALA A 13 15.81 -3.78 -8.58
CA ALA A 13 14.87 -4.79 -8.10
C ALA A 13 13.96 -4.31 -6.96
N PRO A 14 14.46 -3.60 -5.92
CA PRO A 14 13.59 -3.10 -4.84
C PRO A 14 12.52 -2.14 -5.35
N VAL A 15 12.91 -1.19 -6.22
CA VAL A 15 11.99 -0.21 -6.80
C VAL A 15 10.91 -0.89 -7.65
N ARG A 16 11.30 -1.86 -8.49
CA ARG A 16 10.32 -2.61 -9.30
C ARG A 16 9.37 -3.42 -8.42
N LEU A 17 9.88 -4.04 -7.36
CA LEU A 17 9.05 -4.78 -6.40
C LEU A 17 8.03 -3.85 -5.73
N ALA A 18 8.47 -2.66 -5.28
CA ALA A 18 7.57 -1.67 -4.68
C ALA A 18 6.47 -1.22 -5.67
N TYR A 19 6.81 -0.93 -6.93
CA TYR A 19 5.80 -0.62 -7.96
C TYR A 19 4.84 -1.77 -8.22
N TRP A 20 5.32 -3.01 -8.27
CA TRP A 20 4.45 -4.17 -8.42
C TRP A 20 3.51 -4.33 -7.21
N ARG A 21 4.03 -4.15 -5.99
CA ARG A 21 3.23 -4.18 -4.75
C ARG A 21 2.14 -3.11 -4.75
N MET A 22 2.46 -1.89 -5.22
CA MET A 22 1.46 -0.82 -5.40
C MET A 22 0.35 -1.25 -6.35
N ALA A 23 0.70 -1.73 -7.55
CA ALA A 23 -0.29 -2.15 -8.55
C ALA A 23 -1.17 -3.31 -8.05
N ALA A 24 -0.60 -4.24 -7.27
CA ALA A 24 -1.37 -5.33 -6.67
C ALA A 24 -2.38 -4.82 -5.63
N LEU A 25 -1.99 -3.86 -4.79
CA LEU A 25 -2.86 -3.24 -3.79
C LEU A 25 -3.95 -2.38 -4.44
N ASP A 26 -3.61 -1.60 -5.48
CA ASP A 26 -4.57 -0.83 -6.28
C ASP A 26 -5.68 -1.71 -6.86
N ALA A 27 -5.30 -2.88 -7.41
CA ALA A 27 -6.26 -3.83 -7.95
C ALA A 27 -7.21 -4.40 -6.88
N LEU A 28 -6.71 -4.65 -5.67
CA LEU A 28 -7.55 -5.10 -4.55
C LEU A 28 -8.51 -3.99 -4.10
N LEU A 29 -8.02 -2.76 -3.94
CA LEU A 29 -8.83 -1.61 -3.55
C LEU A 29 -9.93 -1.32 -4.57
N ALA A 30 -9.64 -1.41 -5.87
CA ALA A 30 -10.63 -1.27 -6.92
C ALA A 30 -11.75 -2.32 -6.80
N ARG A 31 -11.40 -3.59 -6.53
CA ARG A 31 -12.41 -4.65 -6.32
C ARG A 31 -13.25 -4.41 -5.06
N PHE A 32 -12.66 -3.90 -3.98
CA PHE A 32 -13.44 -3.53 -2.79
C PHE A 32 -14.42 -2.40 -3.06
N GLU A 33 -14.02 -1.40 -3.86
CA GLU A 33 -14.92 -0.32 -4.25
C GLU A 33 -16.09 -0.84 -5.10
N GLU A 34 -15.84 -1.76 -6.04
CA GLU A 34 -16.90 -2.43 -6.80
C GLU A 34 -17.91 -3.16 -5.88
N LEU A 35 -17.41 -3.91 -4.90
CA LEU A 35 -18.24 -4.59 -3.90
C LEU A 35 -19.05 -3.60 -3.06
N ARG A 36 -18.42 -2.51 -2.62
CA ARG A 36 -19.06 -1.46 -1.84
C ARG A 36 -20.19 -0.80 -2.63
N LEU A 37 -19.98 -0.54 -3.91
CA LEU A 37 -20.98 0.00 -4.83
C LEU A 37 -22.13 -1.00 -5.09
N ALA A 38 -21.85 -2.29 -5.07
CA ALA A 38 -22.85 -3.35 -5.12
C ALA A 38 -23.64 -3.52 -3.80
N GLY A 39 -23.25 -2.81 -2.73
CA GLY A 39 -23.89 -2.87 -1.42
C GLY A 39 -23.41 -4.01 -0.53
N GLU A 40 -22.31 -4.67 -0.90
CA GLU A 40 -21.72 -5.74 -0.11
C GLU A 40 -21.12 -5.19 1.19
N ARG A 41 -21.25 -5.97 2.25
CA ARG A 41 -20.74 -5.64 3.59
C ARG A 41 -19.63 -6.57 4.04
N VAL A 42 -19.54 -7.74 3.40
CA VAL A 42 -18.63 -8.81 3.75
C VAL A 42 -17.70 -9.06 2.57
N VAL A 43 -16.42 -9.28 2.82
CA VAL A 43 -15.45 -9.62 1.77
C VAL A 43 -15.74 -11.03 1.26
N PRO A 44 -15.96 -11.23 -0.06
CA PRO A 44 -16.04 -12.56 -0.65
C PRO A 44 -14.77 -13.38 -0.41
N GLU A 45 -14.93 -14.69 -0.17
CA GLU A 45 -13.80 -15.57 0.21
C GLU A 45 -12.67 -15.56 -0.84
N ASP A 46 -12.99 -15.51 -2.14
CA ASP A 46 -11.97 -15.46 -3.20
C ASP A 46 -11.09 -14.21 -3.11
N ILE A 47 -11.69 -13.06 -2.76
CA ILE A 47 -10.95 -11.82 -2.56
C ILE A 47 -10.18 -11.87 -1.23
N ARG A 48 -10.79 -12.45 -0.19
CA ARG A 48 -10.14 -12.64 1.11
C ARG A 48 -8.87 -13.47 1.00
N GLU A 49 -8.92 -14.58 0.26
CA GLU A 49 -7.75 -15.42 -0.02
C GLU A 49 -6.63 -14.64 -0.72
N LEU A 50 -6.98 -13.75 -1.67
CA LEU A 50 -6.00 -12.90 -2.35
C LEU A 50 -5.33 -11.91 -1.38
N VAL A 51 -6.11 -11.27 -0.51
CA VAL A 51 -5.60 -10.33 0.50
C VAL A 51 -4.67 -11.05 1.47
N VAL A 52 -5.11 -12.17 2.04
CA VAL A 52 -4.32 -12.98 2.97
C VAL A 52 -3.04 -13.47 2.30
N GLY A 53 -3.14 -14.01 1.08
CA GLY A 53 -1.99 -14.50 0.33
C GLY A 53 -1.00 -13.39 -0.07
N TYR A 54 -1.47 -12.17 -0.30
CA TYR A 54 -0.60 -11.01 -0.46
C TYR A 54 0.10 -10.67 0.87
N ALA A 55 -0.68 -10.52 1.95
CA ALA A 55 -0.21 -10.07 3.25
C ALA A 55 0.88 -11.00 3.81
N GLN A 56 0.64 -12.31 3.81
CA GLN A 56 1.59 -13.30 4.30
C GLN A 56 2.95 -13.28 3.58
N ARG A 57 2.98 -12.85 2.31
CA ARG A 57 4.20 -12.80 1.50
C ARG A 57 4.91 -11.46 1.55
N HIS A 58 4.17 -10.37 1.75
CA HIS A 58 4.68 -9.03 1.45
C HIS A 58 4.42 -7.99 2.53
N ASP A 59 3.54 -8.24 3.49
CA ASP A 59 3.19 -7.27 4.52
C ASP A 59 2.72 -7.97 5.81
N ALA A 60 3.66 -8.13 6.74
CA ALA A 60 3.39 -8.75 8.04
C ALA A 60 2.39 -7.95 8.89
N VAL A 61 2.38 -6.62 8.78
CA VAL A 61 1.45 -5.75 9.53
C VAL A 61 0.03 -5.92 9.01
N LEU A 62 -0.14 -5.99 7.69
CA LEU A 62 -1.43 -6.32 7.08
C LEU A 62 -1.87 -7.74 7.51
N SER A 63 -0.95 -8.70 7.52
CA SER A 63 -1.26 -10.10 7.89
C SER A 63 -1.82 -10.17 9.32
N GLU A 64 -1.13 -9.53 10.27
CA GLU A 64 -1.57 -9.47 11.67
C GLU A 64 -2.94 -8.81 11.82
N ARG A 65 -3.18 -7.69 11.11
CA ARG A 65 -4.48 -7.01 11.17
C ARG A 65 -5.61 -7.86 10.65
N ILE A 66 -5.43 -8.51 9.50
CA ILE A 66 -6.44 -9.38 8.91
C ILE A 66 -6.74 -10.58 9.84
N GLU A 67 -5.72 -11.13 10.49
CA GLU A 67 -5.90 -12.25 11.44
C GLU A 67 -6.63 -11.86 12.74
N VAL A 68 -6.35 -10.66 13.29
CA VAL A 68 -6.74 -10.32 14.67
C VAL A 68 -7.90 -9.33 14.75
N ALA A 69 -7.99 -8.37 13.84
CA ALA A 69 -8.73 -7.13 14.09
C ALA A 69 -9.88 -6.87 13.12
N VAL A 70 -9.80 -7.42 11.91
CA VAL A 70 -10.60 -6.91 10.79
C VAL A 70 -11.81 -7.81 10.48
N GLY A 71 -11.74 -9.11 10.78
CA GLY A 71 -12.80 -10.06 10.43
C GLY A 71 -13.08 -10.07 8.93
N ASP A 72 -14.34 -10.30 8.54
CA ASP A 72 -14.76 -10.29 7.15
C ASP A 72 -15.46 -8.98 6.74
N ASP A 73 -15.46 -7.94 7.58
CA ASP A 73 -16.09 -6.65 7.26
C ASP A 73 -15.33 -5.95 6.13
N LEU A 74 -16.04 -5.63 5.05
CA LEU A 74 -15.46 -5.08 3.83
C LEU A 74 -14.73 -3.75 4.07
N ASN A 75 -15.30 -2.86 4.89
CA ASN A 75 -14.70 -1.56 5.14
C ASN A 75 -13.42 -1.70 5.97
N ALA A 76 -13.45 -2.55 6.99
CA ALA A 76 -12.28 -2.78 7.82
C ALA A 76 -11.13 -3.42 6.99
N VAL A 77 -11.43 -4.36 6.07
CA VAL A 77 -10.43 -4.96 5.18
C VAL A 77 -9.91 -3.93 4.19
N HIS A 78 -10.80 -3.13 3.60
CA HIS A 78 -10.42 -2.03 2.72
C HIS A 78 -9.44 -1.06 3.40
N ASP A 79 -9.75 -0.60 4.61
CA ASP A 79 -8.91 0.35 5.35
C ASP A 79 -7.53 -0.25 5.68
N ALA A 80 -7.49 -1.52 6.08
CA ALA A 80 -6.22 -2.20 6.32
C ALA A 80 -5.35 -2.31 5.06
N VAL A 81 -5.96 -2.61 3.90
CA VAL A 81 -5.27 -2.67 2.61
C VAL A 81 -4.85 -1.28 2.13
N PHE A 82 -5.66 -0.26 2.37
CA PHE A 82 -5.32 1.13 2.06
C PHE A 82 -4.11 1.61 2.87
N GLU A 83 -4.06 1.29 4.17
CA GLU A 83 -2.90 1.58 5.00
C GLU A 83 -1.65 0.79 4.57
N ALA A 84 -1.81 -0.45 4.10
CA ALA A 84 -0.72 -1.21 3.49
C ALA A 84 -0.16 -0.52 2.25
N GLN A 85 -1.04 0.02 1.40
CA GLN A 85 -0.62 0.81 0.25
C GLN A 85 0.16 2.05 0.67
N GLY A 86 -0.31 2.78 1.69
CA GLY A 86 0.40 3.92 2.26
C GLY A 86 1.84 3.56 2.69
N ARG A 87 2.03 2.41 3.34
CA ARG A 87 3.39 1.93 3.71
C ARG A 87 4.28 1.68 2.50
N VAL A 88 3.74 1.07 1.43
CA VAL A 88 4.51 0.86 0.19
C VAL A 88 4.84 2.18 -0.51
N MET A 89 3.95 3.17 -0.46
CA MET A 89 4.24 4.51 -0.99
C MET A 89 5.41 5.18 -0.27
N LEU A 90 5.47 5.06 1.06
CA LEU A 90 6.58 5.59 1.86
C LEU A 90 7.90 4.86 1.52
N GLU A 91 7.87 3.53 1.44
CA GLU A 91 9.02 2.72 1.01
C GLU A 91 9.51 3.13 -0.38
N LEU A 92 8.59 3.33 -1.32
CA LEU A 92 8.95 3.75 -2.68
C LEU A 92 9.57 5.14 -2.70
N ALA A 93 9.06 6.08 -1.90
CA ALA A 93 9.63 7.42 -1.79
C ALA A 93 11.07 7.38 -1.24
N GLU A 94 11.31 6.59 -0.20
CA GLU A 94 12.65 6.36 0.37
C GLU A 94 13.60 5.75 -0.68
N LEU A 95 13.19 4.67 -1.35
CA LEU A 95 13.97 4.02 -2.40
C LEU A 95 14.32 4.97 -3.55
N ARG A 96 13.42 5.90 -3.88
CA ARG A 96 13.58 6.89 -4.94
C ARG A 96 14.27 8.18 -4.47
N ARG A 97 14.51 8.34 -3.17
CA ARG A 97 15.05 9.55 -2.53
C ARG A 97 14.26 10.80 -2.92
N VAL A 98 12.94 10.69 -2.92
CA VAL A 98 12.03 11.82 -3.15
C VAL A 98 11.29 12.14 -1.85
N PRO A 99 10.97 13.42 -1.59
CA PRO A 99 10.11 13.77 -0.46
C PRO A 99 8.76 13.04 -0.56
N ASN A 100 8.25 12.57 0.57
CA ASN A 100 6.92 11.98 0.66
C ASN A 100 5.93 12.97 1.29
N TRP A 101 4.64 12.63 1.26
CA TRP A 101 3.57 13.51 1.74
C TRP A 101 3.65 13.83 3.24
N GLN A 102 4.25 12.95 4.05
CA GLN A 102 4.51 13.22 5.48
C GLN A 102 5.58 14.31 5.66
N ASP A 103 6.54 14.39 4.74
CA ASP A 103 7.56 15.45 4.75
C ASP A 103 6.96 16.80 4.32
N LEU A 104 5.94 16.77 3.45
CA LEU A 104 5.24 17.98 2.99
C LEU A 104 4.37 18.60 4.07
N ASP A 105 3.77 17.79 4.96
CA ASP A 105 2.95 18.26 6.08
C ASP A 105 3.78 19.10 7.08
N LEU A 106 5.07 18.78 7.23
CA LEU A 106 6.02 19.57 8.03
C LEU A 106 6.48 20.86 7.33
N THR A 107 6.25 20.97 6.02
CA THR A 107 6.67 22.13 5.21
C THR A 107 5.54 23.12 4.98
N LEU A 108 4.29 22.71 5.22
CA LEU A 108 3.06 23.49 4.99
C LEU A 108 2.42 24.00 6.28
N GLU A 109 3.17 24.16 7.38
CA GLU A 109 2.69 24.97 8.50
C GLU A 109 2.25 26.33 7.94
N PRO A 110 1.03 26.81 8.23
CA PRO A 110 0.57 28.09 7.75
C PRO A 110 1.53 29.14 8.30
N GLY A 111 2.38 29.69 7.42
CA GLY A 111 3.11 30.90 7.74
C GLY A 111 2.08 31.95 8.15
N ASP A 112 2.34 32.64 9.26
CA ASP A 112 1.57 33.76 9.80
C ASP A 112 1.53 34.98 8.84
N ASP A 113 1.28 34.77 7.55
CA ASP A 113 1.21 35.80 6.51
C ASP A 113 -0.24 36.07 6.10
N GLU A 114 -1.15 36.09 7.07
CA GLU A 114 -2.46 36.75 6.93
C GLU A 114 -2.61 37.87 7.98
N ALA A 115 -1.68 38.83 7.95
CA ALA A 115 -1.85 40.11 8.63
C ALA A 115 -1.06 41.23 7.93
N ALA A 116 -1.63 41.81 6.87
CA ALA A 116 -1.41 43.21 6.49
C ALA A 116 -2.52 43.73 5.56
#